data_AF-A0A4Y9YYS4-F1
#
_entry.id   AF-A0A4Y9YYS4-F1
#
_cell.length_a   1.000
_cell.length_b   1.000
_cell.length_c   1.000
_cell.angle_alpha   90.00
_cell.angle_beta   90.00
_cell.angle_gamma   90.00
#
_symmetry.space_group_name_H-M   'P 1'
#
loop_
_entity.id
_entity.type
_entity.pdbx_description
1 polymer ?
#
loop_
_entity_poly.entity_id
_entity_poly.type
_entity_poly.pdbx_seq_one_letter_code
_entity_poly.pdbx_strand_id
1 'polypeptide(L)'
;MRLMDENDDKVEESQTRPTPLLNVRRFKDPIHDFIPFSYEVCAIIDTRKEKPFLFEIVANKRNGLDVDKFDYIARDTHAIDMKVNLSLTRLIHSARVIKDEICYHIKDANQIYELCHTRFSLHKRVYSHKTAKAIEYMLIDALLAAEPHMKFARDIFDPKRYLHLTDDIRIRIEASESPELQSARDILNRIHRRDLYRMVDWKVFPWAFQHDCREIFTPEKIVRAAQAEERMPQVKDEAQYRALIEELNPEHVIVDISMMHYGMKDKNPLDTVSFYSKHKPDNSGKAHPHDVSLLMPAEFGELLLRIYTKEKRFARIVRDAYNLILHDVLTEQGKNDDPLADDDVLTPPHEEERPSTPPRKKGPIARVQSASGCLISDRTPLSQNNFTEVPQYHGAQNTSPSSRTKYKGSGLKRAREDGSRSPPTKKKARP
;
A
#
# COMPACT_ATOMS: atom_id res chain seq x y z
N MET A 1 37.26 -29.85 0.35
CA MET A 1 37.60 -29.69 1.77
C MET A 1 39.11 -29.80 1.88
N ARG A 2 39.79 -28.67 2.08
CA ARG A 2 41.22 -28.60 2.36
C ARG A 2 41.32 -28.05 3.79
N LEU A 3 41.94 -28.82 4.68
CA LEU A 3 42.21 -28.42 6.06
C LEU A 3 43.29 -27.34 6.04
N MET A 4 43.10 -26.25 6.79
CA MET A 4 44.10 -25.21 6.98
C MET A 4 45.13 -25.68 8.02
N ASP A 5 46.42 -25.51 7.70
CA ASP A 5 47.54 -25.76 8.60
C ASP A 5 47.77 -24.54 9.53
N GLU A 6 48.11 -24.81 10.80
CA GLU A 6 48.29 -23.84 11.91
C GLU A 6 49.55 -22.94 11.79
N ASN A 7 50.04 -22.64 10.59
CA ASN A 7 51.27 -21.85 10.39
C ASN A 7 51.13 -20.61 9.48
N ASP A 8 49.92 -20.21 9.11
CA ASP A 8 49.69 -18.97 8.33
C ASP A 8 49.61 -17.70 9.19
N ASP A 9 49.78 -17.80 10.52
CA ASP A 9 49.78 -16.66 11.46
C ASP A 9 51.14 -15.95 11.56
N LYS A 10 51.63 -15.42 10.43
CA LYS A 10 52.68 -14.39 10.44
C LYS A 10 52.27 -13.20 9.57
N VAL A 11 51.61 -12.24 10.21
CA VAL A 11 51.34 -10.92 9.66
C VAL A 11 52.62 -10.09 9.72
N GLU A 12 53.20 -9.76 8.56
CA GLU A 12 54.23 -8.73 8.43
C GLU A 12 53.62 -7.36 8.77
N GLU A 13 54.13 -6.71 9.82
CA GLU A 13 53.90 -5.29 10.09
C GLU A 13 54.63 -4.43 9.07
N SER A 14 54.03 -4.15 7.91
CA SER A 14 54.18 -2.85 7.26
C SER A 14 53.13 -2.62 6.19
N GLN A 15 52.19 -1.72 6.47
CA GLN A 15 51.62 -0.76 5.52
C GLN A 15 50.61 0.12 6.25
N THR A 16 51.01 1.38 6.44
CA THR A 16 50.19 2.57 6.74
C THR A 16 48.68 2.35 6.89
N ARG A 17 48.18 2.50 8.12
CA ARG A 17 46.73 2.62 8.38
C ARG A 17 46.17 3.75 7.50
N PRO A 18 45.15 3.50 6.67
CA PRO A 18 44.52 4.58 5.93
C PRO A 18 43.84 5.53 6.91
N THR A 19 44.17 6.82 6.80
CA THR A 19 43.57 7.94 7.51
C THR A 19 42.04 7.84 7.41
N PRO A 20 41.26 8.04 8.49
CA PRO A 20 39.82 7.88 8.44
C PRO A 20 39.22 8.93 7.51
N LEU A 21 38.61 8.47 6.41
CA LEU A 21 37.80 9.32 5.56
C LEU A 21 36.61 9.84 6.39
N LEU A 22 36.62 11.16 6.57
CA LEU A 22 35.56 11.99 7.12
C LEU A 22 34.26 11.79 6.32
N ASN A 23 33.47 10.79 6.68
CA ASN A 23 32.00 10.77 6.57
C ASN A 23 31.49 9.46 7.18
N VAL A 24 31.21 9.48 8.49
CA VAL A 24 30.48 8.39 9.15
C VAL A 24 29.12 8.29 8.46
N ARG A 25 28.83 7.17 7.80
CA ARG A 25 27.51 6.95 7.19
C ARG A 25 26.46 6.91 8.28
N ARG A 26 25.34 7.59 8.05
CA ARG A 26 24.26 7.71 9.02
C ARG A 26 22.95 7.24 8.42
N PHE A 27 22.18 6.53 9.20
CA PHE A 27 20.80 6.18 8.90
C PHE A 27 19.89 7.33 9.36
N LYS A 28 19.00 7.80 8.48
CA LYS A 28 18.00 8.80 8.89
C LYS A 28 16.94 8.13 9.74
N ASP A 29 16.94 8.47 11.02
CA ASP A 29 16.03 7.92 12.03
C ASP A 29 14.93 8.96 12.34
N PRO A 30 13.65 8.58 12.45
CA PRO A 30 12.57 9.52 12.76
C PRO A 30 12.67 10.22 14.13
N ILE A 31 13.45 9.67 15.05
CA ILE A 31 13.62 10.10 16.44
C ILE A 31 14.98 10.79 16.64
N HIS A 32 16.05 10.28 16.02
CA HIS A 32 17.42 10.78 16.25
C HIS A 32 17.99 11.67 15.15
N ASP A 33 17.21 11.96 14.11
CA ASP A 33 17.64 12.52 12.82
C ASP A 33 18.68 11.64 12.09
N PHE A 34 19.77 11.23 12.73
CA PHE A 34 20.85 10.45 12.14
C PHE A 34 21.56 9.53 13.14
N ILE A 35 21.49 8.21 12.93
CA ILE A 35 22.25 7.21 13.68
C ILE A 35 23.50 6.82 12.89
N PRO A 36 24.72 6.97 13.43
CA PRO A 36 25.94 6.54 12.75
C PRO A 36 25.99 5.01 12.67
N PHE A 37 26.33 4.48 11.50
CA PHE A 37 26.62 3.06 11.34
C PHE A 37 27.99 2.75 11.94
N SER A 38 28.09 1.58 12.61
CA SER A 38 29.39 1.04 12.98
C SER A 38 30.21 0.75 11.72
N TYR A 39 31.53 0.66 11.89
CA TYR A 39 32.43 0.30 10.80
C TYR A 39 32.07 -1.07 10.18
N GLU A 40 31.68 -2.04 11.01
CA GLU A 40 31.26 -3.38 10.57
C GLU A 40 29.99 -3.33 9.71
N VAL A 41 29.01 -2.52 10.11
CA VAL A 41 27.78 -2.31 9.33
C VAL A 41 28.09 -1.60 8.02
N CYS A 42 28.96 -0.58 8.03
CA CYS A 42 29.42 0.07 6.81
C CYS A 42 30.11 -0.94 5.87
N ALA A 43 30.99 -1.79 6.39
CA ALA A 43 31.68 -2.81 5.60
C ALA A 43 30.71 -3.80 4.95
N ILE A 44 29.65 -4.21 5.65
CA ILE A 44 28.58 -5.05 5.09
C ILE A 44 27.82 -4.30 3.98
N ILE A 45 27.45 -3.03 4.21
CA ILE A 45 26.74 -2.21 3.23
C ILE A 45 27.58 -1.97 1.97
N ASP A 46 28.89 -1.77 2.15
CA ASP A 46 29.86 -1.48 1.10
C ASP A 46 30.40 -2.70 0.37
N THR A 47 30.04 -3.90 0.84
CA THR A 47 30.39 -5.13 0.14
C THR A 47 29.72 -5.12 -1.25
N ARG A 48 30.54 -5.25 -2.30
CA ARG A 48 30.08 -5.28 -3.69
C ARG A 48 29.03 -6.39 -3.82
N LYS A 49 27.81 -6.03 -4.22
CA LYS A 49 26.69 -6.96 -4.30
C LYS A 49 26.90 -7.90 -5.49
N GLU A 50 27.60 -9.02 -5.28
CA GLU A 50 27.78 -10.05 -6.31
C GLU A 50 26.46 -10.72 -6.72
N LYS A 51 25.41 -10.61 -5.90
CA LYS A 51 24.08 -11.18 -6.16
C LYS A 51 22.95 -10.21 -5.78
N PRO A 52 22.75 -9.12 -6.56
CA PRO A 52 21.75 -8.09 -6.27
C PRO A 52 20.33 -8.64 -6.08
N PHE A 53 19.92 -9.66 -6.86
CA PHE A 53 18.61 -10.29 -6.77
C PHE A 53 18.26 -10.83 -5.38
N LEU A 54 19.23 -11.17 -4.53
CA LEU A 54 18.96 -11.65 -3.16
C LEU A 54 18.29 -10.58 -2.30
N PHE A 55 18.56 -9.29 -2.57
CA PHE A 55 17.93 -8.16 -1.87
C PHE A 55 16.47 -7.95 -2.29
N GLU A 56 16.00 -8.66 -3.32
CA GLU A 56 14.62 -8.63 -3.79
C GLU A 56 13.74 -9.69 -3.11
N ILE A 57 14.31 -10.56 -2.27
CA ILE A 57 13.57 -11.66 -1.63
C ILE A 57 12.85 -11.18 -0.37
N VAL A 58 13.59 -10.60 0.59
CA VAL A 58 13.07 -10.29 1.94
C VAL A 58 12.44 -8.90 2.02
N ALA A 59 13.11 -7.88 1.48
CA ALA A 59 12.67 -6.49 1.57
C ALA A 59 12.95 -5.77 0.25
N ASN A 60 12.06 -5.98 -0.72
CA ASN A 60 12.28 -5.55 -2.10
C ASN A 60 12.01 -4.05 -2.25
N LYS A 61 13.07 -3.24 -2.26
CA LYS A 61 12.94 -1.78 -2.41
C LYS A 61 12.68 -1.32 -3.85
N ARG A 62 12.84 -2.21 -4.85
CA ARG A 62 12.63 -1.86 -6.26
C ARG A 62 11.15 -1.77 -6.62
N ASN A 63 10.37 -2.77 -6.22
CA ASN A 63 8.96 -2.87 -6.58
C ASN A 63 8.04 -3.37 -5.44
N GLY A 64 8.62 -3.69 -4.29
CA GLY A 64 7.86 -4.17 -3.13
C GLY A 64 7.39 -5.62 -3.23
N LEU A 65 7.73 -6.39 -4.26
CA LEU A 65 7.40 -7.81 -4.34
C LEU A 65 8.40 -8.63 -3.52
N ASP A 66 8.04 -8.94 -2.28
CA ASP A 66 8.85 -9.71 -1.33
C ASP A 66 8.00 -10.74 -0.57
N VAL A 67 8.69 -11.70 0.05
CA VAL A 67 8.05 -12.81 0.76
C VAL A 67 7.30 -12.37 2.02
N ASP A 68 7.66 -11.22 2.60
CA ASP A 68 6.92 -10.57 3.69
C ASP A 68 5.46 -10.30 3.28
N LYS A 69 5.26 -9.64 2.12
CA LYS A 69 3.91 -9.38 1.59
C LYS A 69 3.17 -10.65 1.23
N PHE A 70 3.88 -11.65 0.73
CA PHE A 70 3.25 -12.92 0.37
C PHE A 70 2.68 -13.59 1.62
N ASP A 71 3.44 -13.64 2.71
CA ASP A 71 2.99 -14.25 3.97
C ASP A 71 1.84 -13.46 4.60
N TYR A 72 2.00 -12.16 4.88
CA TYR A 72 0.96 -11.45 5.63
C TYR A 72 -0.35 -11.34 4.83
N ILE A 73 -0.29 -11.19 3.50
CA ILE A 73 -1.52 -11.14 2.70
C ILE A 73 -2.25 -12.48 2.78
N ALA A 74 -1.55 -13.60 2.63
CA ALA A 74 -2.15 -14.93 2.77
C ALA A 74 -2.69 -15.18 4.18
N ARG A 75 -1.91 -14.81 5.21
CA ARG A 75 -2.26 -14.97 6.63
C ARG A 75 -3.49 -14.14 7.00
N ASP A 76 -3.50 -12.87 6.65
CA ASP A 76 -4.53 -11.93 7.08
C ASP A 76 -5.83 -12.14 6.31
N THR A 77 -5.75 -12.41 5.00
CA THR A 77 -6.93 -12.79 4.21
C THR A 77 -7.60 -14.05 4.77
N HIS A 78 -6.80 -15.04 5.18
CA HIS A 78 -7.31 -16.22 5.87
C HIS A 78 -7.92 -15.88 7.24
N ALA A 79 -7.25 -15.06 8.05
CA ALA A 79 -7.71 -14.69 9.39
C ALA A 79 -9.05 -13.93 9.39
N ILE A 80 -9.34 -13.16 8.34
CA ILE A 80 -10.59 -12.40 8.20
C ILE A 80 -11.63 -13.08 7.28
N ASP A 81 -11.38 -14.31 6.83
CA ASP A 81 -12.20 -15.05 5.86
C ASP A 81 -12.48 -14.28 4.54
N MET A 82 -11.47 -13.58 4.03
CA MET A 82 -11.52 -12.93 2.72
C MET A 82 -10.99 -13.87 1.64
N LYS A 83 -11.87 -14.30 0.74
CA LYS A 83 -11.48 -15.10 -0.43
C LYS A 83 -10.78 -14.23 -1.47
N VAL A 84 -9.53 -14.56 -1.79
CA VAL A 84 -8.73 -13.88 -2.81
C VAL A 84 -8.29 -14.90 -3.85
N ASN A 85 -8.42 -14.55 -5.14
CA ASN A 85 -7.96 -15.39 -6.24
C ASN A 85 -6.48 -15.14 -6.57
N LEU A 86 -5.61 -15.45 -5.61
CA LEU A 86 -4.18 -15.18 -5.69
C LEU A 86 -3.37 -16.46 -5.43
N SER A 87 -2.49 -16.82 -6.38
CA SER A 87 -1.64 -18.00 -6.26
C SER A 87 -0.18 -17.60 -6.06
N LEU A 88 0.23 -17.36 -4.82
CA LEU A 88 1.60 -16.94 -4.48
C LEU A 88 2.66 -17.99 -4.88
N THR A 89 2.35 -19.27 -4.73
CA THR A 89 3.20 -20.38 -5.19
C THR A 89 3.48 -20.32 -6.69
N ARG A 90 2.52 -19.86 -7.49
CA ARG A 90 2.69 -19.72 -8.94
C ARG A 90 3.70 -18.62 -9.28
N LEU A 91 3.68 -17.50 -8.55
CA LEU A 91 4.67 -16.43 -8.70
C LEU A 91 6.07 -16.91 -8.34
N ILE A 92 6.22 -17.71 -7.29
CA ILE A 92 7.51 -18.31 -6.90
C ILE A 92 8.02 -19.25 -8.00
N HIS A 93 7.16 -20.13 -8.53
CA HIS A 93 7.54 -21.08 -9.58
C HIS A 93 7.86 -20.42 -10.92
N SER A 94 7.31 -19.24 -11.21
CA SER A 94 7.61 -18.50 -12.43
C SER A 94 8.72 -17.46 -12.28
N ALA A 95 9.26 -17.26 -11.08
CA ALA A 95 10.37 -16.34 -10.86
C ALA A 95 11.67 -16.87 -11.51
N ARG A 96 12.42 -15.97 -12.15
CA ARG A 96 13.76 -16.23 -12.72
C ARG A 96 14.71 -15.07 -12.43
N VAL A 97 15.99 -15.37 -12.29
CA VAL A 97 17.03 -14.33 -12.23
C VAL A 97 17.52 -14.06 -13.65
N ILE A 98 17.33 -12.82 -14.13
CA ILE A 98 17.79 -12.36 -15.44
C ILE A 98 18.48 -11.02 -15.24
N LYS A 99 19.75 -10.90 -15.67
CA LYS A 99 20.57 -9.69 -15.45
C LYS A 99 20.56 -9.24 -13.99
N ASP A 100 20.75 -10.19 -13.07
CA ASP A 100 20.80 -9.97 -11.62
C ASP A 100 19.52 -9.41 -10.96
N GLU A 101 18.37 -9.50 -11.64
CA GLU A 101 17.06 -9.12 -11.13
C GLU A 101 16.09 -10.31 -11.10
N ILE A 102 15.21 -10.37 -10.10
CA ILE A 102 14.07 -11.28 -10.13
C ILE A 102 13.05 -10.77 -11.17
N CYS A 103 12.75 -11.63 -12.13
CA CYS A 103 11.80 -11.41 -13.21
C CYS A 103 10.70 -12.47 -13.17
N TYR A 104 9.50 -12.12 -13.61
CA TYR A 104 8.36 -13.03 -13.63
C TYR A 104 7.89 -13.34 -15.05
N HIS A 105 7.20 -14.45 -15.24
CA HIS A 105 6.61 -14.74 -16.55
C HIS A 105 5.47 -13.74 -16.84
N ILE A 106 5.40 -13.17 -18.05
CA ILE A 106 4.38 -12.16 -18.43
C ILE A 106 2.93 -12.58 -18.17
N LYS A 107 2.61 -13.88 -18.34
CA LYS A 107 1.30 -14.48 -18.01
C LYS A 107 0.87 -14.30 -16.54
N ASP A 108 1.80 -13.97 -15.65
CA ASP A 108 1.54 -13.77 -14.24
C ASP A 108 1.43 -12.27 -13.87
N ALA A 109 1.49 -11.35 -14.85
CA ALA A 109 1.30 -9.92 -14.61
C ALA A 109 -0.02 -9.62 -13.88
N ASN A 110 -1.11 -10.30 -14.26
CA ASN A 110 -2.40 -10.17 -13.56
C ASN A 110 -2.34 -10.68 -12.12
N GLN A 111 -1.56 -11.73 -11.82
CA GLN A 111 -1.40 -12.21 -10.43
C GLN A 111 -0.65 -11.20 -9.56
N ILE A 112 0.36 -10.52 -10.14
CA ILE A 112 1.08 -9.44 -9.46
C ILE A 112 0.15 -8.23 -9.24
N TYR A 113 -0.64 -7.87 -10.23
CA TYR A 113 -1.66 -6.83 -10.08
C TYR A 113 -2.65 -7.17 -8.96
N GLU A 114 -3.21 -8.39 -8.94
CA GLU A 114 -4.13 -8.84 -7.91
C GLU A 114 -3.51 -8.83 -6.51
N LEU A 115 -2.23 -9.16 -6.37
CA LEU A 115 -1.49 -9.02 -5.12
C LEU A 115 -1.47 -7.56 -4.63
N CYS A 116 -1.11 -6.63 -5.51
CA CYS A 116 -1.05 -5.20 -5.18
C CYS A 116 -2.43 -4.63 -4.85
N HIS A 117 -3.45 -5.01 -5.60
CA HIS A 117 -4.85 -4.66 -5.34
C HIS A 117 -5.34 -5.23 -4.00
N THR A 118 -5.02 -6.49 -3.71
CA THR A 118 -5.38 -7.14 -2.43
C THR A 118 -4.74 -6.40 -1.25
N ARG A 119 -3.46 -6.03 -1.36
CA ARG A 119 -2.78 -5.21 -0.35
C ARG A 119 -3.53 -3.90 -0.13
N PHE A 120 -3.82 -3.15 -1.21
CA PHE A 120 -4.58 -1.90 -1.11
C PHE A 120 -5.94 -2.10 -0.42
N SER A 121 -6.67 -3.14 -0.81
CA SER A 121 -7.97 -3.49 -0.23
C SER A 121 -7.88 -3.79 1.27
N LEU A 122 -6.87 -4.56 1.71
CA LEU A 122 -6.61 -4.82 3.13
C LEU A 122 -6.33 -3.54 3.92
N HIS A 123 -5.48 -2.65 3.39
CA HIS A 123 -5.24 -1.35 4.03
C HIS A 123 -6.51 -0.50 4.14
N LYS A 124 -7.26 -0.36 3.04
CA LYS A 124 -8.44 0.50 2.99
C LYS A 124 -9.58 0.00 3.88
N ARG A 125 -9.77 -1.32 3.96
CA ARG A 125 -10.93 -1.95 4.62
C ARG A 125 -10.66 -2.49 6.01
N VAL A 126 -9.44 -2.98 6.26
CA VAL A 126 -9.09 -3.73 7.48
C VAL A 126 -8.11 -2.95 8.32
N TYR A 127 -6.86 -2.78 7.87
CA TYR A 127 -5.79 -2.19 8.69
C TYR A 127 -6.07 -0.75 9.09
N SER A 128 -6.72 0.00 8.20
CA SER A 128 -7.11 1.38 8.47
C SER A 128 -8.61 1.51 8.72
N HIS A 129 -9.28 0.49 9.26
CA HIS A 129 -10.71 0.58 9.57
C HIS A 129 -10.98 1.73 10.56
N LYS A 130 -12.02 2.55 10.30
CA LYS A 130 -12.34 3.76 11.09
C LYS A 130 -12.40 3.52 12.60
N THR A 131 -12.97 2.40 13.03
CA THR A 131 -13.10 2.09 14.46
C THR A 131 -11.80 1.57 15.05
N ALA A 132 -10.97 0.88 14.25
CA ALA A 132 -9.64 0.46 14.68
C ALA A 132 -8.75 1.69 14.86
N LYS A 133 -8.74 2.61 13.88
CA LYS A 133 -8.07 3.92 13.99
C LYS A 133 -8.50 4.72 15.23
N ALA A 134 -9.80 4.77 15.52
CA ALA A 134 -10.29 5.43 16.73
C ALA A 134 -9.70 4.81 18.02
N ILE A 135 -9.64 3.48 18.10
CA ILE A 135 -9.04 2.76 19.24
C ILE A 135 -7.53 2.98 19.27
N GLU A 136 -6.84 2.97 18.13
CA GLU A 136 -5.40 3.28 18.05
C GLU A 136 -5.09 4.66 18.63
N TYR A 137 -5.86 5.69 18.29
CA TYR A 137 -5.68 7.03 18.87
C TYR A 137 -5.94 7.03 20.38
N MET A 138 -6.92 6.28 20.88
CA MET A 138 -7.14 6.14 22.32
C MET A 138 -5.98 5.42 23.01
N LEU A 139 -5.43 4.36 22.40
CA LEU A 139 -4.27 3.66 22.93
C LEU A 139 -3.04 4.58 22.95
N ILE A 140 -2.82 5.38 21.90
CA ILE A 140 -1.75 6.37 21.87
C ILE A 140 -1.93 7.39 23.01
N ASP A 141 -3.12 7.96 23.17
CA ASP A 141 -3.40 8.91 24.25
C ASP A 141 -3.17 8.29 25.65
N ALA A 142 -3.59 7.04 25.84
CA ALA A 142 -3.36 6.31 27.09
C ALA A 142 -1.86 6.06 27.36
N LEU A 143 -1.10 5.68 26.33
CA LEU A 143 0.34 5.47 26.44
C LEU A 143 1.08 6.79 26.70
N LEU A 144 0.68 7.89 26.03
CA LEU A 144 1.23 9.22 26.27
C LEU A 144 0.95 9.72 27.69
N ALA A 145 -0.24 9.44 28.23
CA ALA A 145 -0.58 9.76 29.62
C ALA A 145 0.23 8.93 30.63
N ALA A 146 0.59 7.68 30.30
CA ALA A 146 1.36 6.80 31.17
C ALA A 146 2.89 7.04 31.11
N GLU A 147 3.40 7.50 29.97
CA GLU A 147 4.84 7.63 29.70
C GLU A 147 5.60 8.49 30.73
N PRO A 148 5.12 9.65 31.22
CA PRO A 148 5.84 10.45 32.22
C PRO A 148 6.19 9.68 33.51
N HIS A 149 5.38 8.68 33.84
CA HIS A 149 5.48 7.90 35.08
C HIS A 149 6.17 6.56 34.87
N MET A 150 5.81 5.84 33.80
CA MET A 150 6.38 4.51 33.51
C MET A 150 7.71 4.57 32.75
N LYS A 151 7.94 5.63 31.98
CA LYS A 151 9.18 5.89 31.22
C LYS A 151 9.62 4.69 30.40
N PHE A 152 8.71 4.14 29.60
CA PHE A 152 8.98 2.96 28.76
C PHE A 152 9.51 3.35 27.38
N ALA A 153 9.33 4.60 26.93
CA ALA A 153 9.87 5.03 25.63
C ALA A 153 11.40 4.93 25.57
N ARG A 154 12.10 5.12 26.69
CA ARG A 154 13.57 4.93 26.76
C ARG A 154 14.01 3.48 26.56
N ASP A 155 13.10 2.52 26.75
CA ASP A 155 13.44 1.10 26.67
C ASP A 155 13.77 0.67 25.24
N ILE A 156 13.37 1.45 24.22
CA ILE A 156 13.74 1.21 22.82
C ILE A 156 15.26 1.30 22.57
N PHE A 157 15.99 1.97 23.45
CA PHE A 157 17.45 2.15 23.35
C PHE A 157 18.25 1.05 24.06
N ASP A 158 17.58 0.19 24.82
CA ASP A 158 18.19 -0.94 25.49
C ASP A 158 17.52 -2.23 25.00
N PRO A 159 18.20 -3.02 24.14
CA PRO A 159 17.65 -4.26 23.62
C PRO A 159 17.13 -5.21 24.69
N LYS A 160 17.75 -5.25 25.89
CA LYS A 160 17.30 -6.13 26.98
C LYS A 160 15.96 -5.68 27.53
N ARG A 161 15.71 -4.37 27.60
CA ARG A 161 14.46 -3.79 28.07
C ARG A 161 13.39 -3.83 26.99
N TYR A 162 13.76 -3.55 25.74
CA TYR A 162 12.87 -3.59 24.58
C TYR A 162 12.19 -4.95 24.39
N LEU A 163 12.87 -6.07 24.72
CA LEU A 163 12.28 -7.42 24.71
C LEU A 163 11.02 -7.55 25.57
N HIS A 164 10.88 -6.72 26.61
CA HIS A 164 9.73 -6.73 27.52
C HIS A 164 8.69 -5.66 27.17
N LEU A 165 8.96 -4.82 26.17
CA LEU A 165 8.01 -3.82 25.67
C LEU A 165 7.02 -4.49 24.70
N THR A 166 6.02 -5.14 25.29
CA THR A 166 4.96 -5.89 24.59
C THR A 166 3.58 -5.35 24.94
N ASP A 167 2.53 -5.92 24.36
CA ASP A 167 1.12 -5.60 24.63
C ASP A 167 0.75 -5.71 26.13
N ASP A 168 1.55 -6.43 26.93
CA ASP A 168 1.45 -6.47 28.39
C ASP A 168 1.49 -5.08 29.04
N ILE A 169 2.09 -4.08 28.39
CA ILE A 169 2.09 -2.70 28.86
C ILE A 169 0.68 -2.18 29.18
N ARG A 170 -0.32 -2.58 28.39
CA ARG A 170 -1.71 -2.24 28.65
C ARG A 170 -2.18 -2.83 29.97
N ILE A 171 -1.89 -4.11 30.20
CA ILE A 171 -2.27 -4.83 31.42
C ILE A 171 -1.60 -4.19 32.65
N ARG A 172 -0.31 -3.81 32.54
CA ARG A 172 0.42 -3.12 33.62
C ARG A 172 -0.19 -1.76 33.97
N ILE A 173 -0.63 -0.98 32.98
CA ILE A 173 -1.33 0.29 33.23
C ILE A 173 -2.66 0.04 33.93
N GLU A 174 -3.46 -0.92 33.43
CA GLU A 174 -4.77 -1.27 34.00
C GLU A 174 -4.67 -1.81 35.44
N ALA A 175 -3.63 -2.59 35.74
CA ALA A 175 -3.42 -3.21 37.06
C ALA A 175 -2.75 -2.29 38.09
N SER A 176 -2.09 -1.22 37.66
CA SER A 176 -1.46 -0.27 38.58
C SER A 176 -2.50 0.42 39.43
N GLU A 177 -2.20 0.67 40.72
CA GLU A 177 -3.05 1.44 41.64
C GLU A 177 -2.67 2.93 41.73
N SER A 178 -1.47 3.29 41.24
CA SER A 178 -0.91 4.64 41.28
C SER A 178 -1.86 5.71 40.73
N PRO A 179 -2.16 6.78 41.50
CA PRO A 179 -3.01 7.90 41.06
C PRO A 179 -2.50 8.57 39.78
N GLU A 180 -1.19 8.56 39.56
CA GLU A 180 -0.53 9.13 38.39
C GLU A 180 -0.98 8.49 37.06
N LEU A 181 -1.36 7.22 37.10
CA LEU A 181 -1.83 6.49 35.93
C LEU A 181 -3.35 6.53 35.76
N GLN A 182 -4.07 7.33 36.55
CA GLN A 182 -5.53 7.42 36.47
C GLN A 182 -6.01 7.84 35.08
N SER A 183 -5.42 8.88 34.50
CA SER A 183 -5.80 9.37 33.17
C SER A 183 -5.66 8.29 32.08
N ALA A 184 -4.56 7.54 32.10
CA ALA A 184 -4.35 6.42 31.18
C ALA A 184 -5.38 5.30 31.38
N ARG A 185 -5.64 4.92 32.65
CA ARG A 185 -6.66 3.92 33.01
C ARG A 185 -8.06 4.34 32.57
N ASP A 186 -8.42 5.62 32.70
CA ASP A 186 -9.73 6.12 32.29
C ASP A 186 -9.94 5.98 30.78
N ILE A 187 -8.91 6.27 29.97
CA ILE A 187 -8.97 6.07 28.52
C ILE A 187 -9.13 4.58 28.17
N LEU A 188 -8.37 3.69 28.80
CA LEU A 188 -8.49 2.24 28.59
C LEU A 188 -9.87 1.71 29.02
N ASN A 189 -10.42 2.21 30.13
CA ASN A 189 -11.77 1.89 30.59
C ASN A 189 -12.85 2.33 29.58
N ARG A 190 -12.66 3.47 28.92
CA ARG A 190 -13.55 3.89 27.82
C ARG A 190 -13.50 2.91 26.64
N ILE A 191 -12.33 2.38 26.29
CA ILE A 191 -12.21 1.34 25.25
C ILE A 191 -13.03 0.10 25.62
N HIS A 192 -12.91 -0.39 26.86
CA HIS A 192 -13.69 -1.54 27.38
C HIS A 192 -15.19 -1.31 27.34
N ARG A 193 -15.64 -0.12 27.72
CA ARG A 193 -17.06 0.28 27.67
C ARG A 193 -17.54 0.63 26.26
N ARG A 194 -16.67 0.53 25.26
CA ARG A 194 -16.94 0.94 23.88
C ARG A 194 -17.34 2.42 23.75
N ASP A 195 -16.92 3.25 24.70
CA ASP A 195 -17.02 4.70 24.60
C ASP A 195 -15.86 5.28 23.78
N LEU A 196 -15.87 4.96 22.49
CA LEU A 196 -14.77 5.25 21.59
C LEU A 196 -14.81 6.69 21.06
N TYR A 197 -13.64 7.17 20.63
CA TYR A 197 -13.54 8.34 19.77
C TYR A 197 -14.41 8.16 18.52
N ARG A 198 -15.06 9.25 18.11
CA ARG A 198 -16.09 9.21 17.07
C ARG A 198 -15.55 9.79 15.77
N MET A 199 -15.49 8.97 14.73
CA MET A 199 -15.31 9.47 13.37
C MET A 199 -16.55 10.27 12.98
N VAL A 200 -16.34 11.53 12.61
CA VAL A 200 -17.38 12.50 12.29
C VAL A 200 -17.60 12.61 10.79
N ASP A 201 -16.51 12.65 10.02
CA ASP A 201 -16.58 12.64 8.56
C ASP A 201 -15.30 12.10 7.92
N TRP A 202 -15.34 11.84 6.62
CA TRP A 202 -14.20 11.40 5.83
C TRP A 202 -14.32 11.82 4.37
N LYS A 203 -13.17 11.99 3.71
CA LYS A 203 -13.09 12.30 2.28
C LYS A 203 -11.84 11.71 1.65
N VAL A 204 -11.93 11.35 0.37
CA VAL A 204 -10.79 10.92 -0.44
C VAL A 204 -10.32 12.08 -1.29
N PHE A 205 -9.01 12.29 -1.34
CA PHE A 205 -8.35 13.27 -2.20
C PHE A 205 -7.35 12.59 -3.13
N PRO A 206 -7.08 13.18 -4.31
CA PRO A 206 -6.00 12.73 -5.18
C PRO A 206 -4.65 12.74 -4.44
N TRP A 207 -3.75 11.83 -4.82
CA TRP A 207 -2.43 11.72 -4.16
C TRP A 207 -1.64 13.02 -4.14
N ALA A 208 -1.74 13.81 -5.21
CA ALA A 208 -1.05 15.10 -5.35
C ALA A 208 -1.43 16.12 -4.27
N PHE A 209 -2.61 15.99 -3.66
CA PHE A 209 -3.14 16.95 -2.67
C PHE A 209 -2.56 16.75 -1.25
N GLN A 210 -1.47 16.00 -1.10
CA GLN A 210 -0.94 15.59 0.20
C GLN A 210 -0.48 16.76 1.05
N HIS A 211 0.20 17.74 0.45
CA HIS A 211 0.67 18.92 1.15
C HIS A 211 -0.52 19.79 1.56
N ASP A 212 -1.39 20.10 0.61
CA ASP A 212 -2.58 20.93 0.81
C ASP A 212 -3.50 20.35 1.88
N CYS A 213 -3.77 19.03 1.86
CA CYS A 213 -4.57 18.38 2.90
C CYS A 213 -4.00 18.60 4.31
N ARG A 214 -2.67 18.53 4.47
CA ARG A 214 -2.02 18.68 5.78
C ARG A 214 -2.03 20.11 6.28
N GLU A 215 -1.92 21.07 5.36
CA GLU A 215 -1.96 22.49 5.69
C GLU A 215 -3.40 22.95 5.94
N ILE A 216 -4.36 22.53 5.13
CA ILE A 216 -5.76 22.98 5.17
C ILE A 216 -6.50 22.36 6.36
N PHE A 217 -6.39 21.05 6.54
CA PHE A 217 -7.14 20.33 7.56
C PHE A 217 -6.27 20.12 8.80
N THR A 218 -6.38 21.02 9.76
CA THR A 218 -5.75 20.89 11.08
C THR A 218 -6.78 21.01 12.20
N PRO A 219 -6.54 20.42 13.38
CA PRO A 219 -7.39 20.61 14.54
C PRO A 219 -7.66 22.09 14.85
N GLU A 220 -6.63 22.95 14.75
CA GLU A 220 -6.71 24.38 15.04
C GLU A 220 -7.61 25.11 14.04
N LYS A 221 -7.48 24.80 12.75
CA LYS A 221 -8.33 25.39 11.71
C LYS A 221 -9.79 24.96 11.86
N ILE A 222 -10.03 23.69 12.19
CA ILE A 222 -11.39 23.18 12.44
C ILE A 222 -12.02 23.86 13.65
N VAL A 223 -11.29 24.00 14.75
CA VAL A 223 -11.80 24.70 15.94
C VAL A 223 -12.04 26.18 15.67
N ARG A 224 -11.13 26.85 14.95
CA ARG A 224 -11.33 28.25 14.53
C ARG A 224 -12.58 28.41 13.65
N ALA A 225 -12.80 27.49 12.72
CA ALA A 225 -13.99 27.50 11.87
C ALA A 225 -15.28 27.26 12.67
N ALA A 226 -15.22 26.44 13.72
CA ALA A 226 -16.35 26.23 14.64
C ALA A 226 -16.69 27.48 15.46
N GLN A 227 -15.69 28.28 15.82
CA GLN A 227 -15.82 29.49 16.63
C GLN A 227 -16.15 30.76 15.83
N ALA A 228 -16.17 30.68 14.49
CA ALA A 228 -16.49 31.82 13.63
C ALA A 228 -17.99 32.15 13.69
N GLU A 229 -18.34 33.27 14.34
CA GLU A 229 -19.73 33.70 14.56
C GLU A 229 -20.54 33.89 13.28
N GLU A 230 -19.90 34.34 12.20
CA GLU A 230 -20.54 34.64 10.90
C GLU A 230 -21.16 33.41 10.21
N ARG A 231 -20.81 32.20 10.64
CA ARG A 231 -21.16 30.95 9.95
C ARG A 231 -21.88 29.94 10.85
N MET A 232 -22.45 30.40 11.97
CA MET A 232 -23.22 29.53 12.86
C MET A 232 -24.47 28.98 12.14
N PRO A 233 -24.69 27.65 12.13
CA PRO A 233 -25.93 27.09 11.62
C PRO A 233 -27.11 27.52 12.50
N GLN A 234 -28.31 27.69 11.91
CA GLN A 234 -29.52 27.94 12.71
C GLN A 234 -29.88 26.68 13.51
N VAL A 235 -29.57 26.67 14.81
CA VAL A 235 -29.83 25.54 15.71
C VAL A 235 -30.99 25.89 16.64
N LYS A 236 -31.83 24.89 16.98
CA LYS A 236 -32.99 25.06 17.87
C LYS A 236 -32.63 25.49 19.30
N ASP A 237 -31.41 25.20 19.76
CA ASP A 237 -30.89 25.57 21.08
C ASP A 237 -29.52 26.25 20.89
N GLU A 238 -29.55 27.55 20.63
CA GLU A 238 -28.34 28.35 20.39
C GLU A 238 -27.46 28.47 21.64
N ALA A 239 -28.07 28.54 22.82
CA ALA A 239 -27.35 28.73 24.08
C ALA A 239 -26.48 27.50 24.40
N GLN A 240 -27.05 26.29 24.31
CA GLN A 240 -26.30 25.06 24.52
C GLN A 240 -25.20 24.88 23.47
N TYR A 241 -25.49 25.24 22.21
CA TYR A 241 -24.53 25.12 21.12
C TYR A 241 -23.33 26.09 21.30
N ARG A 242 -23.57 27.31 21.77
CA ARG A 242 -22.51 28.28 22.09
C ARG A 242 -21.62 27.81 23.23
N ALA A 243 -22.20 27.31 24.32
CA ALA A 243 -21.41 26.78 25.45
C ALA A 243 -20.47 25.64 25.00
N LEU A 244 -20.94 24.75 24.12
CA LEU A 244 -20.10 23.68 23.58
C LEU A 244 -18.98 24.19 22.65
N ILE A 245 -19.19 25.30 21.94
CA ILE A 245 -18.16 25.93 21.10
C ILE A 245 -17.07 26.57 21.94
N GLU A 246 -17.43 27.19 23.07
CA GLU A 246 -16.48 27.79 24.02
C GLU A 246 -15.59 26.73 24.68
N GLU A 247 -16.13 25.53 24.95
CA GLU A 247 -15.35 24.40 25.50
C GLU A 247 -14.50 23.67 24.45
N LEU A 248 -14.77 23.85 23.15
CA LEU A 248 -14.12 23.10 22.09
C LEU A 248 -12.68 23.59 21.86
N ASN A 249 -11.72 22.80 22.30
CA ASN A 249 -10.29 22.98 22.02
C ASN A 249 -9.74 22.02 20.94
N PRO A 250 -8.58 22.33 20.31
CA PRO A 250 -7.94 21.47 19.30
C PRO A 250 -7.65 20.05 19.79
N GLU A 251 -7.40 19.86 21.09
CA GLU A 251 -7.16 18.54 21.70
C GLU A 251 -8.35 17.57 21.55
N HIS A 252 -9.57 18.09 21.35
CA HIS A 252 -10.77 17.28 21.16
C HIS A 252 -10.95 16.79 19.72
N VAL A 253 -10.13 17.27 18.78
CA VAL A 253 -10.24 16.97 17.35
C VAL A 253 -9.01 16.19 16.90
N ILE A 254 -9.23 15.15 16.11
CA ILE A 254 -8.16 14.38 15.48
C ILE A 254 -8.37 14.44 13.96
N VAL A 255 -7.30 14.81 13.26
CA VAL A 255 -7.24 14.75 11.79
C VAL A 255 -6.33 13.60 11.38
N ASP A 256 -6.90 12.57 10.79
CA ASP A 256 -6.20 11.38 10.28
C ASP A 256 -6.09 11.49 8.76
N ILE A 257 -4.86 11.55 8.24
CA ILE A 257 -4.59 11.53 6.79
C ILE A 257 -3.81 10.26 6.49
N SER A 258 -4.51 9.27 5.95
CA SER A 258 -3.93 7.97 5.59
C SER A 258 -3.61 7.93 4.09
N MET A 259 -2.37 7.57 3.75
CA MET A 259 -1.94 7.37 2.35
C MET A 259 -2.27 5.94 1.91
N MET A 260 -3.22 5.78 0.97
CA MET A 260 -3.64 4.48 0.46
C MET A 260 -3.07 4.27 -0.93
N HIS A 261 -2.40 3.14 -1.18
CA HIS A 261 -1.77 2.89 -2.48
C HIS A 261 -1.52 1.41 -2.75
N TYR A 262 -1.15 1.07 -3.99
CA TYR A 262 -0.92 -0.30 -4.47
C TYR A 262 0.47 -0.87 -4.16
N GLY A 263 1.22 -0.21 -3.27
CA GLY A 263 2.56 -0.63 -2.83
C GLY A 263 3.69 0.30 -3.31
N MET A 264 3.46 1.06 -4.39
CA MET A 264 4.46 1.92 -5.02
C MET A 264 4.05 3.41 -5.05
N LYS A 265 3.52 3.92 -3.92
CA LYS A 265 2.93 5.28 -3.84
C LYS A 265 1.90 5.48 -4.98
N ASP A 266 1.96 6.60 -5.67
CA ASP A 266 1.12 6.96 -6.81
C ASP A 266 1.44 6.21 -8.12
N LYS A 267 2.52 5.41 -8.16
CA LYS A 267 2.95 4.72 -9.39
C LYS A 267 2.29 3.37 -9.55
N ASN A 268 2.07 2.98 -10.80
CA ASN A 268 1.65 1.63 -11.14
C ASN A 268 2.72 0.62 -10.69
N PRO A 269 2.39 -0.36 -9.83
CA PRO A 269 3.36 -1.33 -9.35
C PRO A 269 4.01 -2.15 -10.48
N LEU A 270 3.30 -2.40 -11.58
CA LEU A 270 3.80 -3.22 -12.69
C LEU A 270 4.93 -2.56 -13.49
N ASP A 271 5.00 -1.22 -13.53
CA ASP A 271 6.01 -0.48 -14.30
C ASP A 271 7.44 -0.80 -13.83
N THR A 272 7.57 -1.15 -12.55
CA THR A 272 8.85 -1.47 -11.92
C THR A 272 9.19 -2.97 -11.94
N VAL A 273 8.25 -3.81 -12.40
CA VAL A 273 8.45 -5.26 -12.53
C VAL A 273 9.07 -5.59 -13.89
N SER A 274 9.99 -6.54 -13.90
CA SER A 274 10.62 -7.04 -15.13
C SER A 274 9.99 -8.40 -15.47
N PHE A 275 9.60 -8.58 -16.74
CA PHE A 275 8.91 -9.76 -17.23
C PHE A 275 9.71 -10.48 -18.31
N TYR A 276 9.57 -11.80 -18.39
CA TYR A 276 10.07 -12.62 -19.51
C TYR A 276 8.92 -13.38 -20.19
N SER A 277 9.17 -13.88 -21.40
CA SER A 277 8.21 -14.70 -22.14
C SER A 277 8.70 -16.14 -22.32
N LYS A 278 7.76 -17.05 -22.59
CA LYS A 278 8.08 -18.45 -22.94
C LYS A 278 9.09 -18.56 -24.10
N HIS A 279 9.03 -17.64 -25.06
CA HIS A 279 9.84 -17.67 -26.27
C HIS A 279 11.24 -17.07 -26.08
N LYS A 280 11.40 -16.18 -25.10
CA LYS A 280 12.68 -15.55 -24.76
C LYS A 280 12.89 -15.62 -23.23
N PRO A 281 13.14 -16.82 -22.65
CA PRO A 281 13.15 -17.03 -21.20
C PRO A 281 14.32 -16.37 -20.46
N ASP A 282 15.41 -16.06 -21.18
CA ASP A 282 16.62 -15.43 -20.63
C ASP A 282 16.69 -13.91 -20.95
N ASN A 283 15.63 -13.36 -21.55
CA ASN A 283 15.50 -11.93 -21.81
C ASN A 283 14.32 -11.36 -21.01
N SER A 284 14.58 -10.27 -20.29
CA SER A 284 13.55 -9.53 -19.56
C SER A 284 13.28 -8.17 -20.20
N GLY A 285 12.05 -7.69 -20.02
CA GLY A 285 11.58 -6.37 -20.44
C GLY A 285 10.43 -5.87 -19.58
N LYS A 286 10.05 -4.60 -19.75
CA LYS A 286 8.88 -4.02 -19.08
C LYS A 286 7.60 -4.33 -19.86
N ALA A 287 6.51 -4.55 -19.13
CA ALA A 287 5.20 -4.70 -19.74
C ALA A 287 4.59 -3.33 -20.04
N HIS A 288 4.03 -3.16 -21.24
CA HIS A 288 3.21 -2.00 -21.58
C HIS A 288 1.78 -2.21 -21.08
N PRO A 289 0.99 -1.15 -20.79
CA PRO A 289 -0.43 -1.30 -20.46
C PRO A 289 -1.22 -2.17 -21.46
N HIS A 290 -0.92 -2.05 -22.76
CA HIS A 290 -1.51 -2.88 -23.82
C HIS A 290 -1.11 -4.37 -23.77
N ASP A 291 -0.02 -4.72 -23.09
CA ASP A 291 0.40 -6.12 -22.91
C ASP A 291 -0.38 -6.81 -21.77
N VAL A 292 -1.02 -6.04 -20.89
CA VAL A 292 -1.68 -6.53 -19.67
C VAL A 292 -3.17 -6.24 -19.69
N SER A 293 -3.57 -4.99 -19.51
CA SER A 293 -4.98 -4.57 -19.45
C SER A 293 -5.10 -3.04 -19.50
N LEU A 294 -6.09 -2.54 -20.25
CA LEU A 294 -6.49 -1.13 -20.25
C LEU A 294 -7.53 -0.78 -19.18
N LEU A 295 -8.06 -1.77 -18.47
CA LEU A 295 -9.09 -1.60 -17.44
C LEU A 295 -8.49 -1.54 -16.02
N MET A 296 -7.22 -1.15 -15.90
CA MET A 296 -6.60 -0.87 -14.61
C MET A 296 -7.01 0.52 -14.10
N PRO A 297 -6.90 0.80 -12.78
CA PRO A 297 -7.12 2.14 -12.24
C PRO A 297 -6.26 3.19 -12.94
N ALA A 298 -6.82 4.39 -13.13
CA ALA A 298 -6.06 5.54 -13.63
C ALA A 298 -5.08 6.09 -12.58
N GLU A 299 -5.42 5.96 -11.29
CA GLU A 299 -4.59 6.35 -10.16
C GLU A 299 -4.29 5.15 -9.25
N PHE A 300 -3.04 5.01 -8.81
CA PHE A 300 -2.57 3.90 -7.95
C PHE A 300 -2.34 4.31 -6.50
N GLY A 301 -2.62 5.57 -6.16
CA GLY A 301 -2.56 6.11 -4.82
C GLY A 301 -3.64 7.17 -4.59
N GLU A 302 -4.18 7.21 -3.38
CA GLU A 302 -5.17 8.18 -2.92
C GLU A 302 -4.87 8.58 -1.46
N LEU A 303 -5.40 9.72 -1.02
CA LEU A 303 -5.36 10.16 0.37
C LEU A 303 -6.74 9.96 0.99
N LEU A 304 -6.78 9.33 2.16
CA LEU A 304 -8.01 9.17 2.94
C LEU A 304 -7.94 10.06 4.18
N LEU A 305 -8.63 11.20 4.11
CA LEU A 305 -8.84 12.11 5.22
C LEU A 305 -10.00 11.61 6.08
N ARG A 306 -9.82 11.59 7.39
CA ARG A 306 -10.87 11.30 8.37
C ARG A 306 -10.76 12.26 9.53
N ILE A 307 -11.89 12.78 9.96
CA ILE A 307 -11.99 13.65 11.13
C ILE A 307 -12.60 12.83 12.25
N TYR A 308 -12.01 12.88 13.44
CA TYR A 308 -12.56 12.31 14.65
C TYR A 308 -12.71 13.37 15.73
N THR A 309 -13.60 13.11 16.67
CA THR A 309 -13.63 13.81 17.95
C THR A 309 -13.43 12.84 19.10
N LYS A 310 -12.70 13.28 20.13
CA LYS A 310 -12.45 12.50 21.35
C LYS A 310 -13.70 12.38 22.22
N GLU A 311 -14.65 13.29 22.07
CA GLU A 311 -15.89 13.34 22.84
C GLU A 311 -17.12 13.46 21.94
N LYS A 312 -18.13 12.62 22.20
CA LYS A 312 -19.33 12.53 21.35
C LYS A 312 -20.13 13.84 21.29
N ARG A 313 -20.10 14.65 22.34
CA ARG A 313 -20.84 15.94 22.41
C ARG A 313 -20.38 16.94 21.34
N PHE A 314 -19.11 16.90 20.94
CA PHE A 314 -18.57 17.81 19.91
C PHE A 314 -18.79 17.33 18.48
N ALA A 315 -19.35 16.13 18.26
CA ALA A 315 -19.40 15.52 16.94
C ALA A 315 -20.12 16.39 15.89
N ARG A 316 -21.24 17.02 16.27
CA ARG A 316 -21.97 17.89 15.34
C ARG A 316 -21.14 19.13 14.97
N ILE A 317 -20.60 19.82 15.97
CA ILE A 317 -19.84 21.06 15.79
C ILE A 317 -18.61 20.83 14.91
N VAL A 318 -17.83 19.78 15.23
CA VAL A 318 -16.61 19.44 14.49
C VAL A 318 -16.92 19.10 13.03
N ARG A 319 -17.99 18.34 12.76
CA ARG A 319 -18.40 18.01 11.40
C ARG A 319 -18.84 19.25 10.63
N ASP A 320 -19.66 20.10 11.24
CA ASP A 320 -20.19 21.29 10.59
C ASP A 320 -19.04 22.28 10.27
N ALA A 321 -18.08 22.45 11.19
CA ALA A 321 -16.87 23.25 10.96
C ALA A 321 -15.94 22.67 9.88
N TYR A 322 -15.75 21.35 9.86
CA TYR A 322 -15.01 20.67 8.79
C TYR A 322 -15.65 20.91 7.42
N ASN A 323 -16.98 20.83 7.32
CA ASN A 323 -17.72 21.04 6.08
C ASN A 323 -17.59 22.48 5.57
N LEU A 324 -17.52 23.47 6.46
CA LEU A 324 -17.27 24.86 6.08
C LEU A 324 -15.90 25.01 5.41
N ILE A 325 -14.85 24.46 6.02
CA ILE A 325 -13.49 24.48 5.44
C ILE A 325 -13.49 23.77 4.09
N LEU A 326 -14.13 22.61 4.00
CA LEU A 326 -14.19 21.85 2.75
C LEU A 326 -14.91 22.64 1.64
N HIS A 327 -15.98 23.36 1.97
CA HIS A 327 -16.72 24.18 1.01
C HIS A 327 -15.88 25.36 0.50
N ASP A 328 -15.14 26.04 1.36
CA ASP A 328 -14.24 27.14 0.97
C ASP A 328 -13.18 26.64 -0.03
N VAL A 329 -12.55 25.50 0.26
CA VAL A 329 -11.52 24.90 -0.61
C VAL A 329 -12.08 24.56 -1.99
N LEU A 330 -13.28 23.98 -2.05
CA LEU A 330 -13.93 23.67 -3.33
C LEU A 330 -14.31 24.92 -4.12
N THR A 331 -14.70 26.00 -3.43
CA THR A 331 -15.04 27.28 -4.05
C THR A 331 -13.80 27.98 -4.61
N GLU A 332 -12.66 27.88 -3.93
CA GLU A 332 -11.38 28.43 -4.41
C GLU A 332 -10.83 27.64 -5.61
N GLN A 333 -10.97 26.31 -5.64
CA GLN A 333 -10.56 25.49 -6.79
C GLN A 333 -11.44 25.72 -8.02
N GLY A 334 -12.76 25.82 -7.85
CA GLY A 334 -13.68 26.09 -8.96
C GLY A 334 -13.45 27.44 -9.65
N LYS A 335 -12.77 28.39 -9.00
CA LYS A 335 -12.36 29.67 -9.60
C LYS A 335 -11.07 29.58 -10.42
N ASN A 336 -10.23 28.55 -10.17
CA ASN A 336 -8.94 28.38 -10.83
C ASN A 336 -9.00 27.42 -12.03
N ASP A 337 -10.04 26.61 -12.15
CA ASP A 337 -10.20 25.60 -13.22
C ASP A 337 -10.95 26.11 -14.48
N ASP A 338 -11.21 27.42 -14.59
CA ASP A 338 -11.94 28.00 -15.74
C ASP A 338 -11.10 28.98 -16.58
N PRO A 339 -10.50 28.53 -17.71
CA PRO A 339 -9.93 29.41 -18.72
C PRO A 339 -10.93 29.78 -19.84
N LEU A 340 -12.21 29.44 -19.73
CA LEU A 340 -13.20 29.59 -20.82
C LEU A 340 -14.59 30.12 -20.43
N ALA A 341 -14.82 30.63 -19.23
CA ALA A 341 -15.98 31.47 -18.95
C ALA A 341 -15.79 32.88 -19.54
N ASP A 342 -15.78 32.95 -20.88
CA ASP A 342 -16.21 34.15 -21.59
C ASP A 342 -17.74 34.20 -21.60
N ASP A 343 -18.23 35.41 -21.35
CA ASP A 343 -19.61 35.89 -21.35
C ASP A 343 -20.63 35.05 -22.14
N ASP A 344 -21.56 34.41 -21.42
CA ASP A 344 -22.89 34.16 -21.97
C ASP A 344 -23.94 34.53 -20.91
N VAL A 345 -24.28 35.82 -20.91
CA VAL A 345 -25.46 36.36 -20.22
C VAL A 345 -26.69 35.70 -20.81
N LEU A 346 -27.18 34.64 -20.17
CA LEU A 346 -28.49 34.07 -20.48
C LEU A 346 -29.56 35.11 -20.13
N THR A 347 -30.05 35.79 -21.17
CA THR A 347 -31.23 36.66 -21.10
C THR A 347 -32.44 35.80 -20.69
N PRO A 348 -33.33 36.25 -19.78
CA PRO A 348 -34.49 35.46 -19.38
C PRO A 348 -35.49 35.33 -20.55
N PRO A 349 -36.18 34.19 -20.69
CA PRO A 349 -37.01 33.95 -21.87
C PRO A 349 -38.33 34.75 -21.79
N HIS A 350 -38.64 35.40 -22.90
CA HIS A 350 -39.95 35.95 -23.20
C HIS A 350 -41.01 34.84 -23.23
N GLU A 351 -42.16 35.09 -22.60
CA GLU A 351 -43.38 34.30 -22.76
C GLU A 351 -43.92 34.49 -24.18
N GLU A 352 -44.10 33.40 -24.93
CA GLU A 352 -45.06 33.32 -26.04
C GLU A 352 -45.33 31.86 -26.44
N GLU A 353 -46.50 31.64 -27.03
CA GLU A 353 -47.36 30.46 -26.96
C GLU A 353 -46.82 29.14 -27.54
N ARG A 354 -47.32 28.02 -27.00
CA ARG A 354 -47.05 26.65 -27.48
C ARG A 354 -47.88 26.30 -28.72
N PRO A 355 -47.26 25.73 -29.78
CA PRO A 355 -47.97 24.85 -30.70
C PRO A 355 -47.45 23.39 -30.66
N SER A 356 -48.36 22.50 -31.01
CA SER A 356 -48.36 21.03 -30.92
C SER A 356 -47.20 20.31 -31.62
N THR A 357 -46.77 19.19 -31.02
CA THR A 357 -45.71 18.27 -31.49
C THR A 357 -46.16 17.41 -32.68
N PRO A 358 -45.32 17.23 -33.74
CA PRO A 358 -45.39 16.10 -34.66
C PRO A 358 -44.21 15.10 -34.49
N PRO A 359 -44.32 13.86 -34.98
CA PRO A 359 -43.58 12.72 -34.45
C PRO A 359 -42.15 12.54 -35.00
N ARG A 360 -41.38 11.85 -34.15
CA ARG A 360 -39.97 11.48 -34.19
C ARG A 360 -39.49 10.87 -35.52
N LYS A 361 -38.48 11.47 -36.16
CA LYS A 361 -37.63 10.80 -37.16
C LYS A 361 -36.31 10.35 -36.52
N LYS A 362 -35.95 9.08 -36.72
CA LYS A 362 -34.68 8.47 -36.29
C LYS A 362 -33.55 8.98 -37.19
N GLY A 363 -32.55 9.65 -36.59
CA GLY A 363 -31.25 9.94 -37.20
C GLY A 363 -30.13 9.30 -36.35
N PRO A 364 -28.95 9.04 -36.94
CA PRO A 364 -27.89 8.25 -36.30
C PRO A 364 -27.25 9.01 -35.14
N ILE A 365 -26.88 8.25 -34.10
CA ILE A 365 -26.28 8.74 -32.85
C ILE A 365 -24.96 9.46 -33.17
N ALA A 366 -24.91 10.75 -32.85
CA ALA A 366 -23.69 11.53 -32.84
C ALA A 366 -22.79 11.05 -31.69
N ARG A 367 -21.49 10.95 -32.01
CA ARG A 367 -20.40 10.52 -31.15
C ARG A 367 -20.26 11.48 -29.96
N VAL A 368 -20.55 10.97 -28.76
CA VAL A 368 -20.22 11.67 -27.50
C VAL A 368 -18.69 11.70 -27.37
N GLN A 369 -18.11 12.89 -27.46
CA GLN A 369 -16.75 13.15 -27.04
C GLN A 369 -16.76 13.40 -25.53
N SER A 370 -16.27 12.44 -24.76
CA SER A 370 -15.88 12.68 -23.37
C SER A 370 -14.43 13.14 -23.38
N ALA A 371 -14.21 14.37 -22.92
CA ALA A 371 -12.90 14.97 -22.77
C ALA A 371 -12.25 14.57 -21.44
N SER A 372 -10.91 14.70 -21.41
CA SER A 372 -10.04 14.76 -20.23
C SER A 372 -9.54 13.42 -19.67
N GLY A 373 -8.88 12.63 -20.52
CA GLY A 373 -7.95 11.57 -20.11
C GLY A 373 -6.52 11.99 -20.38
N CYS A 374 -5.66 11.96 -19.36
CA CYS A 374 -4.23 12.25 -19.40
C CYS A 374 -3.54 11.58 -20.62
N LEU A 375 -2.90 12.37 -21.46
CA LEU A 375 -2.11 11.90 -22.61
C LEU A 375 -0.80 11.28 -22.11
N ILE A 376 -0.80 9.96 -21.91
CA ILE A 376 0.42 9.19 -21.66
C ILE A 376 1.01 8.75 -23.01
N SER A 377 2.06 9.45 -23.43
CA SER A 377 3.13 9.10 -24.39
C SER A 377 2.79 8.62 -25.82
N ASP A 378 3.55 9.16 -26.77
CA ASP A 378 3.58 8.84 -28.20
C ASP A 378 3.94 7.37 -28.52
N ARG A 379 3.00 6.45 -28.35
CA ARG A 379 3.01 5.15 -29.04
C ARG A 379 1.65 4.89 -29.65
N THR A 380 1.63 4.76 -30.97
CA THR A 380 0.44 4.42 -31.73
C THR A 380 -0.23 3.14 -31.17
N PRO A 381 -1.57 3.05 -31.19
CA PRO A 381 -2.31 1.86 -30.73
C PRO A 381 -2.02 0.58 -31.55
N LEU A 382 -1.10 0.65 -32.52
CA LEU A 382 -0.63 -0.42 -33.39
C LEU A 382 0.71 -1.03 -32.94
N SER A 383 1.20 -0.72 -31.73
CA SER A 383 2.45 -1.29 -31.23
C SER A 383 2.38 -2.82 -31.10
N GLN A 384 3.46 -3.53 -31.50
CA GLN A 384 3.54 -4.98 -31.41
C GLN A 384 3.77 -5.45 -29.96
N ASN A 385 3.17 -6.58 -29.57
CA ASN A 385 3.40 -7.19 -28.27
C ASN A 385 4.70 -8.01 -28.28
N ASN A 386 5.76 -7.41 -27.71
CA ASN A 386 7.12 -7.97 -27.67
C ASN A 386 7.22 -9.31 -26.91
N PHE A 387 6.24 -9.66 -26.06
CA PHE A 387 6.25 -10.91 -25.31
C PHE A 387 5.70 -12.10 -26.12
N THR A 388 5.03 -11.83 -27.22
CA THR A 388 4.43 -12.86 -28.09
C THR A 388 5.26 -13.16 -29.34
N GLU A 389 6.33 -12.39 -29.58
CA GLU A 389 7.22 -12.63 -30.71
C GLU A 389 7.86 -14.02 -30.64
N VAL A 390 7.62 -14.81 -31.69
CA VAL A 390 8.28 -16.08 -31.92
C VAL A 390 9.56 -15.82 -32.71
N PRO A 391 10.71 -16.40 -32.35
CA PRO A 391 11.92 -16.32 -33.18
C PRO A 391 11.59 -16.75 -34.62
N GLN A 392 12.03 -15.97 -35.60
CA GLN A 392 11.83 -16.32 -37.00
C GLN A 392 12.49 -17.67 -37.26
N TYR A 393 11.68 -18.66 -37.67
CA TYR A 393 12.17 -19.95 -38.10
C TYR A 393 12.86 -19.72 -39.45
N HIS A 394 14.19 -19.55 -39.45
CA HIS A 394 14.96 -19.66 -40.68
C HIS A 394 14.85 -21.12 -41.14
N GLY A 395 14.00 -21.36 -42.14
CA GLY A 395 13.74 -22.69 -42.67
C GLY A 395 15.04 -23.35 -43.10
N ALA A 396 15.49 -24.35 -42.34
CA ALA A 396 16.24 -25.44 -42.93
C ALA A 396 15.28 -26.12 -43.92
N GLN A 397 15.69 -26.13 -45.19
CA GLN A 397 14.93 -26.69 -46.30
C GLN A 397 14.34 -28.06 -45.95
N ASN A 398 13.06 -28.23 -46.30
CA ASN A 398 12.41 -29.53 -46.34
C ASN A 398 13.27 -30.51 -47.17
N THR A 399 13.98 -31.40 -46.48
CA THR A 399 14.39 -32.68 -47.05
C THR A 399 13.77 -33.76 -46.19
N SER A 400 12.65 -34.29 -46.66
CA SER A 400 12.07 -35.53 -46.13
C SER A 400 13.04 -36.67 -46.43
N PRO A 401 13.58 -37.42 -45.44
CA PRO A 401 14.20 -38.70 -45.72
C PRO A 401 13.10 -39.76 -45.65
N SER A 402 12.50 -40.04 -46.81
CA SER A 402 11.95 -41.37 -47.05
C SER A 402 13.13 -42.33 -47.17
N SER A 403 13.49 -43.03 -46.09
CA SER A 403 14.10 -44.35 -46.21
C SER A 403 13.64 -45.27 -45.09
N ARG A 404 12.83 -46.23 -45.51
CA ARG A 404 12.30 -47.33 -44.74
C ARG A 404 13.44 -48.32 -44.51
N THR A 405 14.05 -48.32 -43.32
CA THR A 405 14.95 -49.41 -42.92
C THR A 405 14.52 -49.95 -41.57
N LYS A 406 14.04 -51.21 -41.58
CA LYS A 406 13.62 -51.99 -40.42
C LYS A 406 14.79 -52.14 -39.44
N TYR A 407 14.63 -51.69 -38.21
CA TYR A 407 15.39 -52.22 -37.07
C TYR A 407 14.43 -52.58 -35.93
N LYS A 408 14.50 -53.84 -35.52
CA LYS A 408 13.76 -54.44 -34.41
C LYS A 408 14.18 -53.77 -33.10
N GLY A 409 13.25 -53.09 -32.42
CA GLY A 409 13.43 -52.66 -31.04
C GLY A 409 13.07 -53.78 -30.08
N SER A 410 14.07 -54.47 -29.53
CA SER A 410 13.93 -55.27 -28.31
C SER A 410 13.76 -54.33 -27.12
N GLY A 411 12.56 -54.34 -26.52
CA GLY A 411 12.26 -53.54 -25.34
C GLY A 411 13.03 -54.02 -24.12
N LEU A 412 13.84 -53.13 -23.53
CA LEU A 412 14.32 -53.26 -22.16
C LEU A 412 13.26 -52.69 -21.20
N LYS A 413 12.36 -53.57 -20.76
CA LYS A 413 11.54 -53.36 -19.56
C LYS A 413 12.47 -53.32 -18.34
N ARG A 414 12.42 -52.23 -17.56
CA ARG A 414 12.95 -52.22 -16.19
C ARG A 414 12.14 -53.22 -15.36
N ALA A 415 12.83 -54.16 -14.74
CA ALA A 415 12.27 -55.13 -13.82
C ALA A 415 11.78 -54.44 -12.54
N ARG A 416 10.56 -54.78 -12.11
CA ARG A 416 10.08 -54.66 -10.74
C ARG A 416 10.44 -55.96 -10.04
N GLU A 417 11.06 -55.88 -8.87
CA GLU A 417 11.14 -57.01 -7.94
C GLU A 417 9.79 -57.17 -7.23
N ASP A 418 9.14 -58.30 -7.48
CA ASP A 418 8.01 -58.79 -6.68
C ASP A 418 8.57 -59.57 -5.48
N GLY A 419 8.48 -58.95 -4.29
CA GLY A 419 8.56 -59.62 -3.00
C GLY A 419 7.16 -59.86 -2.46
N SER A 420 6.70 -61.10 -2.55
CA SER A 420 5.41 -61.59 -2.08
C SER A 420 5.10 -61.23 -0.61
N ARG A 421 3.94 -60.61 -0.37
CA ARG A 421 2.97 -60.89 0.73
C ARG A 421 1.74 -59.99 0.58
N SER A 422 0.55 -60.58 0.59
CA SER A 422 -0.74 -59.88 0.70
C SER A 422 -1.65 -60.69 1.64
N PRO A 423 -2.77 -60.14 2.14
CA PRO A 423 -2.96 -58.91 2.91
C PRO A 423 -3.75 -59.21 4.24
N PRO A 424 -4.28 -58.21 4.97
CA PRO A 424 -5.73 -58.00 4.79
C PRO A 424 -6.20 -56.54 4.78
N THR A 425 -7.07 -56.28 3.81
CA THR A 425 -8.26 -55.40 3.76
C THR A 425 -8.47 -54.32 4.83
N LYS A 426 -8.59 -53.05 4.38
CA LYS A 426 -9.46 -52.06 5.04
C LYS A 426 -10.51 -51.52 4.06
N LYS A 427 -11.76 -51.61 4.55
CA LYS A 427 -13.03 -51.23 3.93
C LYS A 427 -13.06 -49.74 3.55
N LYS A 428 -13.74 -49.47 2.43
CA LYS A 428 -14.31 -48.15 2.09
C LYS A 428 -15.29 -47.74 3.19
N ALA A 429 -15.24 -46.47 3.58
CA ALA A 429 -16.32 -45.79 4.30
C ALA A 429 -16.67 -44.48 3.58
N ARG A 430 -17.92 -44.42 3.12
CA ARG A 430 -18.81 -43.25 3.02
C ARG A 430 -20.23 -43.81 3.10
N PRO A 431 -21.23 -43.08 3.62
CA PRO A 431 -21.23 -41.68 4.02
C PRO A 431 -20.66 -41.44 5.42
#